data_AF-A0A178M5R5-F1
#
_entry.id   AF-A0A178M5R5-F1
#
_cell.length_a   1.000
_cell.length_b   1.000
_cell.length_c   1.000
_cell.angle_alpha   90.00
_cell.angle_beta   90.00
_cell.angle_gamma   90.00
#
_symmetry.space_group_name_H-M   'P 1'
#
loop_
_entity.id
_entity.type
_entity.pdbx_description
1 polymer ?
#
loop_
_entity_poly.entity_id
_entity_poly.type
_entity_poly.pdbx_seq_one_letter_code
_entity_poly.pdbx_strand_id
1 'polypeptide(L)'
;MRRSLLLYPIVICLLVLLSLPANIVAQSETPQDQPRTIFIPLITRTVTYPPLSSNWLERVNAYRARAGVPPVTESSELNSNCWEHARYMAENNQITHNQDPTKPFASPTGQICAQKGNVWIGWGNSWQPADAVDSWMKSIGHRIWLLYPTTPTFGFGFYTTATAKCRVNNVNWHCNGAALDVLSYFNYRADADYPGWPVRYPGIDQTDVPATQYPITLQWRYFGSTPVISSTDLRVVGGNAIPHTSTTSLPVGHKGIAVTPTVNLPANSLIEVSISGSYDGQPFTYTWQFRTGS
;
A
#
# COMPACT_ATOMS: atom_id res chain seq x y z
N MET A 1 -56.57 -17.07 -61.52
CA MET A 1 -56.14 -18.40 -61.00
C MET A 1 -56.70 -18.51 -59.59
N ARG A 2 -57.85 -19.20 -59.37
CA ARG A 2 -57.96 -20.61 -58.87
C ARG A 2 -57.10 -20.82 -57.60
N ARG A 3 -57.57 -21.22 -56.41
CA ARG A 3 -58.73 -22.02 -55.93
C ARG A 3 -58.81 -21.82 -54.38
N SER A 4 -59.98 -21.57 -53.78
CA SER A 4 -60.91 -22.56 -53.15
C SER A 4 -60.34 -23.18 -51.84
N LEU A 5 -60.85 -22.82 -50.65
CA LEU A 5 -62.07 -23.30 -49.93
C LEU A 5 -61.80 -24.48 -48.98
N LEU A 6 -62.23 -24.36 -47.72
CA LEU A 6 -62.78 -25.40 -46.80
C LEU A 6 -63.13 -24.70 -45.46
N LEU A 7 -64.39 -24.30 -45.20
CA LEU A 7 -65.58 -25.04 -44.72
C LEU A 7 -65.66 -25.22 -43.17
N TYR A 8 -66.67 -24.54 -42.60
CA TYR A 8 -67.43 -24.60 -41.33
C TYR A 8 -67.76 -26.04 -40.82
N PRO A 9 -68.36 -26.33 -39.60
CA PRO A 9 -69.47 -25.59 -38.92
C PRO A 9 -69.52 -25.58 -37.35
N ILE A 10 -70.17 -24.59 -36.72
CA ILE A 10 -71.51 -24.58 -36.03
C ILE A 10 -71.64 -25.59 -34.86
N VAL A 11 -72.10 -25.14 -33.67
CA VAL A 11 -73.26 -25.71 -32.92
C VAL A 11 -73.42 -25.13 -31.48
N ILE A 12 -74.50 -24.34 -31.30
CA ILE A 12 -75.61 -24.44 -30.29
C ILE A 12 -75.23 -24.26 -28.79
N CYS A 13 -75.61 -23.18 -28.09
CA CYS A 13 -76.93 -22.71 -27.60
C CYS A 13 -77.37 -23.34 -26.25
N LEU A 14 -77.97 -22.48 -25.40
CA LEU A 14 -78.79 -22.68 -24.18
C LEU A 14 -78.15 -22.59 -22.77
N LEU A 15 -78.34 -21.39 -22.18
CA LEU A 15 -79.17 -21.09 -21.00
C LEU A 15 -79.12 -22.03 -19.78
N VAL A 16 -78.54 -21.53 -18.67
CA VAL A 16 -79.11 -21.69 -17.31
C VAL A 16 -78.94 -20.39 -16.51
N LEU A 17 -80.06 -19.90 -16.00
CA LEU A 17 -80.24 -18.77 -15.09
C LEU A 17 -79.97 -19.19 -13.63
N LEU A 18 -79.54 -18.20 -12.83
CA LEU A 18 -79.72 -18.05 -11.37
C LEU A 18 -78.85 -18.89 -10.42
N SER A 19 -77.83 -18.24 -9.85
CA SER A 19 -77.73 -18.07 -8.39
C SER A 19 -76.70 -16.97 -8.06
N LEU A 20 -77.17 -15.84 -7.54
CA LEU A 20 -76.31 -14.85 -6.88
C LEU A 20 -76.17 -15.28 -5.42
N PRO A 21 -74.96 -15.56 -4.89
CA PRO A 21 -74.74 -15.47 -3.47
C PRO A 21 -74.37 -14.04 -3.08
N ALA A 22 -74.91 -13.68 -1.93
CA ALA A 22 -74.76 -12.45 -1.16
C ALA A 22 -73.35 -11.82 -1.17
N ASN A 23 -73.34 -10.49 -1.17
CA ASN A 23 -72.39 -9.59 -0.50
C ASN A 23 -71.07 -10.24 -0.06
N ILE A 24 -70.08 -10.27 -0.96
CA ILE A 24 -68.68 -10.35 -0.53
C ILE A 24 -68.32 -8.96 -0.05
N VAL A 25 -68.34 -8.79 1.28
CA VAL A 25 -67.59 -7.74 1.95
C VAL A 25 -66.13 -7.93 1.53
N ALA A 26 -65.57 -6.93 0.84
CA ALA A 26 -64.13 -6.91 0.58
C ALA A 26 -63.41 -6.89 1.93
N GLN A 27 -62.83 -8.02 2.33
CA GLN A 27 -61.85 -8.05 3.41
C GLN A 27 -60.65 -7.22 2.93
N SER A 28 -60.36 -6.14 3.64
CA SER A 28 -59.08 -5.46 3.54
C SER A 28 -58.01 -6.44 4.01
N GLU A 29 -57.30 -7.07 3.08
CA GLU A 29 -56.07 -7.79 3.39
C GLU A 29 -55.07 -6.77 3.94
N THR A 30 -54.79 -6.84 5.23
CA THR A 30 -53.62 -6.20 5.83
C THR A 30 -52.37 -6.69 5.10
N PRO A 31 -51.50 -5.79 4.60
CA PRO A 31 -50.23 -6.19 3.99
C PRO A 31 -49.44 -7.07 4.94
N GLN A 32 -49.25 -8.33 4.58
CA GLN A 32 -48.41 -9.25 5.34
C GLN A 32 -46.96 -8.80 5.15
N ASP A 33 -46.40 -8.15 6.18
CA ASP A 33 -45.00 -7.73 6.26
C ASP A 33 -44.11 -8.98 6.39
N GLN A 34 -43.91 -9.67 5.27
CA GLN A 34 -42.94 -10.74 5.14
C GLN A 34 -41.56 -10.07 5.08
N PRO A 35 -40.64 -10.36 6.02
CA PRO A 35 -39.29 -9.80 5.99
C PRO A 35 -38.63 -10.18 4.66
N ARG A 36 -38.44 -9.20 3.77
CA ARG A 36 -37.70 -9.40 2.54
C ARG A 36 -36.24 -9.58 2.90
N THR A 37 -35.76 -10.82 2.88
CA THR A 37 -34.34 -11.11 2.91
C THR A 37 -33.70 -10.63 1.61
N ILE A 38 -32.97 -9.52 1.68
CA ILE A 38 -32.16 -9.02 0.57
C ILE A 38 -30.81 -9.74 0.63
N PHE A 39 -30.57 -10.64 -0.32
CA PHE A 39 -29.25 -11.23 -0.53
C PHE A 39 -28.39 -10.23 -1.28
N ILE A 40 -27.47 -9.58 -0.58
CA ILE A 40 -26.41 -8.78 -1.20
C ILE A 40 -25.36 -9.78 -1.70
N PRO A 41 -25.08 -9.88 -3.02
CA PRO A 41 -24.02 -10.73 -3.50
C PRO A 41 -22.68 -10.24 -2.92
N LEU A 42 -21.94 -11.15 -2.28
CA LEU A 42 -20.57 -10.88 -1.87
C LEU A 42 -19.70 -10.78 -3.12
N ILE A 43 -19.42 -9.55 -3.58
CA ILE A 43 -18.45 -9.31 -4.64
C ILE A 43 -17.06 -9.43 -4.02
N THR A 44 -16.42 -10.59 -4.15
CA THR A 44 -15.00 -10.73 -3.84
C THR A 44 -14.19 -10.05 -4.96
N ARG A 45 -13.85 -8.75 -4.77
CA ARG A 45 -12.85 -8.12 -5.63
C ARG A 45 -11.50 -8.75 -5.33
N THR A 46 -10.98 -9.54 -6.26
CA THR A 46 -9.57 -9.94 -6.23
C THR A 46 -8.73 -8.72 -6.54
N VAL A 47 -8.16 -8.10 -5.50
CA VAL A 47 -7.16 -7.04 -5.68
C VAL A 47 -5.91 -7.70 -6.24
N THR A 48 -5.57 -7.36 -7.49
CA THR A 48 -4.32 -7.80 -8.11
C THR A 48 -3.34 -6.63 -8.07
N TYR A 49 -2.24 -6.80 -7.35
CA TYR A 49 -1.19 -5.80 -7.33
C TYR A 49 -0.22 -6.02 -8.47
N PRO A 50 0.40 -4.94 -9.01
CA PRO A 50 1.53 -5.09 -9.92
C PRO A 50 2.62 -5.97 -9.28
N PRO A 51 3.27 -6.84 -10.07
CA PRO A 51 4.38 -7.64 -9.57
C PRO A 51 5.53 -6.73 -9.15
N LEU A 52 6.32 -7.17 -8.18
CA LEU A 52 7.51 -6.45 -7.76
C LEU A 52 8.64 -6.67 -8.79
N SER A 53 8.76 -5.76 -9.75
CA SER A 53 9.76 -5.78 -10.84
C SER A 53 11.21 -5.63 -10.35
N SER A 54 12.19 -6.00 -11.17
CA SER A 54 13.60 -5.62 -10.92
C SER A 54 13.88 -4.15 -11.24
N ASN A 55 13.04 -3.52 -12.07
CA ASN A 55 13.09 -2.08 -12.33
C ASN A 55 12.67 -1.30 -11.09
N TRP A 56 13.46 -0.29 -10.72
CA TRP A 56 13.25 0.47 -9.48
C TRP A 56 11.92 1.24 -9.48
N LEU A 57 11.54 1.88 -10.59
CA LEU A 57 10.36 2.75 -10.67
C LEU A 57 9.08 1.91 -10.63
N GLU A 58 9.05 0.83 -11.42
CA GLU A 58 7.97 -0.14 -11.40
C GLU A 58 7.79 -0.76 -10.01
N ARG A 59 8.90 -1.11 -9.32
CA ARG A 59 8.86 -1.65 -7.97
C ARG A 59 8.36 -0.62 -6.94
N VAL A 60 8.83 0.63 -6.99
CA VAL A 60 8.32 1.72 -6.15
C VAL A 60 6.81 1.88 -6.36
N ASN A 61 6.37 1.95 -7.63
CA ASN A 61 4.96 2.11 -7.95
C ASN A 61 4.12 0.88 -7.57
N ALA A 62 4.70 -0.33 -7.59
CA ALA A 62 4.05 -1.54 -7.09
C ALA A 62 3.84 -1.49 -5.56
N TYR A 63 4.81 -0.95 -4.79
CA TYR A 63 4.63 -0.70 -3.37
C TYR A 63 3.62 0.41 -3.08
N ARG A 64 3.63 1.49 -3.86
CA ARG A 64 2.66 2.58 -3.75
C ARG A 64 1.24 2.12 -4.06
N ALA A 65 1.06 1.25 -5.06
CA ALA A 65 -0.21 0.59 -5.35
C ALA A 65 -0.71 -0.27 -4.17
N ARG A 66 0.18 -1.00 -3.50
CA ARG A 66 -0.16 -1.75 -2.27
C ARG A 66 -0.62 -0.84 -1.14
N ALA A 67 0.00 0.32 -0.98
CA ALA A 67 -0.39 1.32 0.01
C ALA A 67 -1.65 2.13 -0.37
N GLY A 68 -2.16 1.95 -1.60
CA GLY A 68 -3.29 2.72 -2.12
C GLY A 68 -2.98 4.20 -2.38
N VAL A 69 -1.70 4.56 -2.63
CA VAL A 69 -1.28 5.93 -2.92
C VAL A 69 -0.97 6.11 -4.42
N PRO A 70 -1.08 7.33 -4.98
CA PRO A 70 -0.83 7.57 -6.41
C PRO A 70 0.59 7.14 -6.84
N PRO A 71 0.80 6.68 -8.09
CA PRO A 71 2.14 6.38 -8.57
C PRO A 71 2.99 7.66 -8.70
N VAL A 72 4.30 7.48 -8.73
CA VAL A 72 5.26 8.54 -9.07
C VAL A 72 5.77 8.40 -10.50
N THR A 73 6.26 9.51 -11.03
CA THR A 73 7.09 9.59 -12.23
C THR A 73 8.56 9.72 -11.86
N GLU A 74 9.46 9.44 -12.80
CA GLU A 74 10.89 9.71 -12.62
C GLU A 74 11.31 11.03 -13.27
N SER A 75 12.37 11.64 -12.73
CA SER A 75 13.06 12.79 -13.32
C SER A 75 14.48 12.40 -13.71
N SER A 76 14.85 12.62 -14.97
CA SER A 76 16.21 12.33 -15.47
C SER A 76 17.29 13.13 -14.73
N GLU A 77 17.00 14.37 -14.35
CA GLU A 77 17.88 15.21 -13.54
C GLU A 77 18.09 14.62 -12.14
N LEU A 78 17.00 14.26 -11.44
CA LEU A 78 17.10 13.64 -10.13
C LEU A 78 17.78 12.27 -10.18
N ASN A 79 17.54 11.48 -11.23
CA ASN A 79 18.23 10.21 -11.45
C ASN A 79 19.75 10.43 -11.57
N SER A 80 20.19 11.44 -12.34
CA SER A 80 21.61 11.77 -12.47
C SER A 80 22.22 12.15 -11.11
N ASN A 81 21.55 13.03 -10.36
CA ASN A 81 22.00 13.44 -9.02
C ASN A 81 22.13 12.23 -8.08
N CYS A 82 21.14 11.34 -8.07
CA CYS A 82 21.17 10.17 -7.21
C CYS A 82 22.20 9.13 -7.65
N TRP A 83 22.49 9.00 -8.94
CA TRP A 83 23.55 8.12 -9.43
C TRP A 83 24.92 8.60 -8.99
N GLU A 84 25.19 9.90 -9.07
CA GLU A 84 26.44 10.49 -8.58
C GLU A 84 26.63 10.25 -7.08
N HIS A 85 25.56 10.41 -6.29
CA HIS A 85 25.62 10.13 -4.87
C HIS A 85 25.80 8.64 -4.55
N ALA A 86 25.09 7.76 -5.26
CA ALA A 86 25.26 6.32 -5.14
C ALA A 86 26.71 5.90 -5.42
N ARG A 87 27.33 6.49 -6.46
CA ARG A 87 28.74 6.29 -6.78
C ARG A 87 29.63 6.80 -5.65
N TYR A 88 29.41 8.01 -5.16
CA TYR A 88 30.16 8.55 -4.02
C TYR A 88 30.14 7.58 -2.82
N MET A 89 28.95 7.09 -2.42
CA MET A 89 28.82 6.20 -1.27
C MET A 89 29.55 4.87 -1.47
N ALA A 90 29.39 4.26 -2.65
CA ALA A 90 30.02 2.99 -2.98
C ALA A 90 31.56 3.13 -3.08
N GLU A 91 32.05 4.17 -3.75
CA GLU A 91 33.48 4.37 -3.98
C GLU A 91 34.21 4.74 -2.68
N ASN A 92 33.52 5.37 -1.73
CA ASN A 92 34.07 5.74 -0.43
C ASN A 92 33.70 4.77 0.71
N ASN A 93 32.97 3.69 0.40
CA ASN A 93 32.45 2.72 1.37
C ASN A 93 31.78 3.38 2.59
N GLN A 94 30.93 4.37 2.35
CA GLN A 94 30.33 5.20 3.40
C GLN A 94 28.86 5.51 3.07
N ILE A 95 27.95 5.12 3.96
CA ILE A 95 26.57 5.58 3.94
C ILE A 95 26.49 6.97 4.60
N THR A 96 25.94 7.97 3.91
CA THR A 96 25.88 9.35 4.42
C THR A 96 24.86 10.19 3.66
N HIS A 97 24.28 11.19 4.31
CA HIS A 97 23.52 12.28 3.67
C HIS A 97 24.36 13.54 3.41
N ASN A 98 25.63 13.51 3.82
CA ASN A 98 26.57 14.61 3.63
C ASN A 98 27.86 14.08 3.03
N GLN A 99 28.11 14.45 1.78
CA GLN A 99 29.36 14.19 1.10
C GLN A 99 30.47 15.04 1.70
N ASP A 100 31.65 14.48 1.78
CA ASP A 100 32.88 15.18 2.10
C ASP A 100 33.50 15.66 0.78
N PRO A 101 33.55 16.99 0.51
CA PRO A 101 34.06 17.52 -0.74
C PRO A 101 35.52 17.16 -1.03
N THR A 102 36.28 16.71 -0.03
CA THR A 102 37.68 16.29 -0.19
C THR A 102 37.82 14.85 -0.71
N LYS A 103 36.74 14.07 -0.71
CA LYS A 103 36.74 12.67 -1.14
C LYS A 103 36.46 12.51 -2.64
N PRO A 104 37.02 11.46 -3.28
CA PRO A 104 36.72 11.15 -4.67
C PRO A 104 35.22 11.05 -4.94
N PHE A 105 34.80 11.52 -6.11
CA PHE A 105 33.42 11.50 -6.59
C PHE A 105 32.42 12.34 -5.77
N ALA A 106 32.90 13.17 -4.84
CA ALA A 106 32.05 14.19 -4.26
C ALA A 106 31.62 15.18 -5.35
N SER A 107 30.33 15.52 -5.41
CA SER A 107 29.80 16.45 -6.39
C SER A 107 28.67 17.29 -5.79
N PRO A 108 28.53 18.57 -6.19
CA PRO A 108 27.40 19.40 -5.76
C PRO A 108 26.03 18.78 -6.10
N THR A 109 25.90 18.19 -7.29
CA THR A 109 24.71 17.49 -7.80
C THR A 109 24.40 16.23 -7.00
N GLY A 110 25.40 15.41 -6.70
CA GLY A 110 25.25 14.26 -5.81
C GLY A 110 24.84 14.67 -4.39
N GLN A 111 25.38 15.77 -3.87
CA GLN A 111 25.00 16.30 -2.56
C GLN A 111 23.52 16.69 -2.47
N ILE A 112 22.90 17.12 -3.57
CA ILE A 112 21.45 17.41 -3.61
C ILE A 112 20.65 16.14 -3.30
N CYS A 113 20.91 15.03 -4.01
CA CYS A 113 20.20 13.78 -3.72
C CYS A 113 20.58 13.23 -2.34
N ALA A 114 21.83 13.40 -1.89
CA ALA A 114 22.25 12.98 -0.55
C ALA A 114 21.36 13.57 0.56
N GLN A 115 21.04 14.86 0.49
CA GLN A 115 20.25 15.55 1.51
C GLN A 115 18.74 15.32 1.41
N LYS A 116 18.27 14.86 0.24
CA LYS A 116 16.85 14.76 -0.10
C LYS A 116 16.35 13.33 -0.29
N GLY A 117 17.26 12.37 -0.26
CA GLY A 117 16.95 10.99 -0.62
C GLY A 117 17.13 9.99 0.49
N ASN A 118 16.47 8.86 0.34
CA ASN A 118 16.84 7.64 1.06
C ASN A 118 18.20 7.15 0.53
N VAL A 119 19.06 6.66 1.41
CA VAL A 119 20.40 6.16 1.05
C VAL A 119 20.59 4.70 1.45
N TRP A 120 21.39 3.96 0.70
CA TRP A 120 21.63 2.54 0.93
C TRP A 120 23.03 2.14 0.46
N ILE A 121 23.65 1.20 1.17
CA ILE A 121 24.91 0.55 0.77
C ILE A 121 24.80 -0.97 0.98
N GLY A 122 25.47 -1.73 0.13
CA GLY A 122 25.58 -3.19 0.25
C GLY A 122 26.89 -3.73 -0.29
N TRP A 123 27.31 -4.87 0.25
CA TRP A 123 28.55 -5.56 -0.13
C TRP A 123 28.24 -6.91 -0.71
N GLY A 124 28.66 -7.17 -1.94
CA GLY A 124 28.36 -8.42 -2.64
C GLY A 124 28.39 -8.26 -4.16
N ASN A 125 28.30 -9.38 -4.87
CA ASN A 125 28.49 -9.42 -6.32
C ASN A 125 27.19 -9.29 -7.14
N SER A 126 26.02 -9.36 -6.49
CA SER A 126 24.75 -9.53 -7.20
C SER A 126 23.65 -8.59 -6.74
N TRP A 127 23.97 -7.56 -5.95
CA TRP A 127 22.99 -6.57 -5.51
C TRP A 127 22.36 -5.86 -6.71
N GLN A 128 21.05 -5.65 -6.63
CA GLN A 128 20.24 -5.01 -7.65
C GLN A 128 19.57 -3.75 -7.10
N PRO A 129 19.15 -2.81 -7.97
CA PRO A 129 18.31 -1.68 -7.58
C PRO A 129 17.11 -2.04 -6.69
N ALA A 130 16.46 -3.17 -6.99
CA ALA A 130 15.32 -3.69 -6.25
C ALA A 130 15.63 -3.95 -4.77
N ASP A 131 16.84 -4.41 -4.43
CA ASP A 131 17.21 -4.74 -3.06
C ASP A 131 17.26 -3.50 -2.16
N ALA A 132 17.69 -2.36 -2.71
CA ALA A 132 17.68 -1.09 -2.00
C ALA A 132 16.25 -0.62 -1.71
N VAL A 133 15.34 -0.74 -2.70
CA VAL A 133 13.92 -0.41 -2.54
C VAL A 133 13.27 -1.28 -1.46
N ASP A 134 13.53 -2.59 -1.47
CA ASP A 134 12.98 -3.52 -0.48
C ASP A 134 13.54 -3.25 0.93
N SER A 135 14.82 -2.85 1.01
CA SER A 135 15.45 -2.45 2.27
C SER A 135 14.81 -1.19 2.85
N TRP A 136 14.58 -0.16 2.04
CA TRP A 136 13.86 1.04 2.48
C TRP A 136 12.42 0.73 2.88
N MET A 137 11.75 -0.16 2.16
CA MET A 137 10.41 -0.61 2.55
C MET A 137 10.39 -1.38 3.86
N LYS A 138 11.50 -1.94 4.36
CA LYS A 138 11.57 -2.53 5.71
C LYS A 138 11.80 -1.49 6.81
N SER A 139 12.32 -0.30 6.45
CA SER A 139 12.64 0.77 7.38
C SER A 139 11.50 1.79 7.47
N ILE A 140 10.93 1.98 8.66
CA ILE A 140 9.78 2.87 8.88
C ILE A 140 10.01 4.27 8.29
N GLY A 141 11.13 4.92 8.62
CA GLY A 141 11.41 6.29 8.18
C GLY A 141 11.52 6.44 6.66
N HIS A 142 12.24 5.52 6.00
CA HIS A 142 12.42 5.52 4.55
C HIS A 142 11.12 5.15 3.82
N ARG A 143 10.37 4.17 4.34
CA ARG A 143 9.08 3.73 3.83
C ARG A 143 8.06 4.88 3.81
N ILE A 144 7.96 5.64 4.89
CA ILE A 144 6.95 6.72 4.98
C ILE A 144 7.17 7.74 3.86
N TRP A 145 8.41 8.11 3.58
CA TRP A 145 8.72 9.01 2.46
C TRP A 145 8.44 8.39 1.09
N LEU A 146 8.81 7.12 0.89
CA LEU A 146 8.56 6.39 -0.36
C LEU A 146 7.06 6.27 -0.65
N LEU A 147 6.24 6.13 0.39
CA LEU A 147 4.78 6.05 0.30
C LEU A 147 4.07 7.40 0.51
N TYR A 148 4.79 8.51 0.55
CA TYR A 148 4.16 9.81 0.79
C TYR A 148 3.28 10.17 -0.43
N PRO A 149 1.96 10.37 -0.23
CA PRO A 149 1.00 10.34 -1.33
C PRO A 149 1.07 11.58 -2.23
N THR A 150 1.51 12.72 -1.68
CA THR A 150 1.54 14.01 -2.38
C THR A 150 2.90 14.33 -2.98
N THR A 151 3.87 13.41 -2.95
CA THR A 151 5.13 13.56 -3.71
C THR A 151 4.99 12.87 -5.07
N PRO A 152 4.94 13.60 -6.20
CA PRO A 152 4.60 13.03 -7.52
C PRO A 152 5.80 12.53 -8.32
N THR A 153 7.02 12.91 -7.94
CA THR A 153 8.22 12.67 -8.74
C THR A 153 9.39 12.30 -7.84
N PHE A 154 10.07 11.21 -8.18
CA PHE A 154 11.29 10.75 -7.53
C PHE A 154 12.46 10.75 -8.53
N GLY A 155 13.68 10.59 -8.00
CA GLY A 155 14.83 10.18 -8.79
C GLY A 155 15.63 9.10 -8.09
N PHE A 156 16.25 8.22 -8.85
CA PHE A 156 16.96 7.06 -8.33
C PHE A 156 18.30 6.87 -9.03
N GLY A 157 19.29 6.40 -8.26
CA GLY A 157 20.57 5.97 -8.78
C GLY A 157 21.09 4.75 -8.04
N PHE A 158 21.75 3.87 -8.78
CA PHE A 158 22.43 2.68 -8.25
C PHE A 158 23.81 2.57 -8.90
N TYR A 159 24.82 2.22 -8.11
CA TYR A 159 26.18 2.07 -8.59
C TYR A 159 26.88 0.89 -7.91
N THR A 160 27.60 0.10 -8.69
CA THR A 160 28.50 -0.96 -8.22
C THR A 160 29.93 -0.61 -8.60
N THR A 161 30.86 -0.72 -7.65
CA THR A 161 32.28 -0.46 -7.93
C THR A 161 32.81 -1.43 -8.98
N ALA A 162 33.71 -0.96 -9.84
CA ALA A 162 34.31 -1.78 -10.89
C ALA A 162 35.20 -2.91 -10.36
N THR A 163 35.73 -2.77 -9.14
CA THR A 163 36.55 -3.78 -8.47
C THR A 163 36.00 -4.10 -7.09
N ALA A 164 36.27 -5.33 -6.64
CA ALA A 164 35.97 -5.77 -5.29
C ALA A 164 36.97 -5.14 -4.31
N LYS A 165 36.60 -3.98 -3.76
CA LYS A 165 37.49 -3.17 -2.89
C LYS A 165 36.96 -2.97 -1.47
N CYS A 166 35.71 -3.30 -1.20
CA CYS A 166 35.13 -3.18 0.14
C CYS A 166 35.39 -4.45 0.95
N ARG A 167 36.13 -4.31 2.05
CA ARG A 167 36.53 -5.44 2.90
C ARG A 167 35.52 -5.65 4.03
N VAL A 168 34.83 -6.79 4.01
CA VAL A 168 33.89 -7.23 5.06
C VAL A 168 34.27 -8.66 5.45
N ASN A 169 34.43 -8.93 6.75
CA ASN A 169 34.80 -10.25 7.28
C ASN A 169 36.02 -10.88 6.57
N ASN A 170 37.07 -10.08 6.34
CA ASN A 170 38.29 -10.46 5.62
C ASN A 170 38.11 -10.84 4.13
N VAL A 171 36.93 -10.61 3.54
CA VAL A 171 36.66 -10.83 2.12
C VAL A 171 36.44 -9.50 1.40
N ASN A 172 37.02 -9.36 0.21
CA ASN A 172 36.79 -8.19 -0.64
C ASN A 172 35.55 -8.42 -1.50
N TRP A 173 34.63 -7.46 -1.44
CA TRP A 173 33.40 -7.45 -2.22
C TRP A 173 33.32 -6.18 -3.07
N HIS A 174 32.51 -6.23 -4.14
CA HIS A 174 32.04 -5.02 -4.77
C HIS A 174 31.20 -4.22 -3.77
N CYS A 175 31.41 -2.91 -3.76
CA CYS A 175 30.61 -1.97 -2.99
C CYS A 175 29.46 -1.51 -3.88
N ASN A 176 28.26 -1.50 -3.33
CA ASN A 176 27.05 -1.10 -4.04
C ASN A 176 26.44 0.05 -3.27
N GLY A 177 26.08 1.12 -3.97
CA GLY A 177 25.39 2.28 -3.39
C GLY A 177 24.09 2.50 -4.11
N ALA A 178 23.07 2.97 -3.39
CA ALA A 178 21.83 3.43 -3.99
C ALA A 178 21.32 4.68 -3.28
N ALA A 179 20.71 5.58 -4.04
CA ALA A 179 20.03 6.75 -3.51
C ALA A 179 18.69 6.96 -4.23
N LEU A 180 17.68 7.40 -3.48
CA LEU A 180 16.32 7.69 -3.99
C LEU A 180 15.86 9.04 -3.46
N ASP A 181 15.85 10.09 -4.29
CA ASP A 181 15.31 11.41 -3.94
C ASP A 181 13.79 11.31 -3.79
N VAL A 182 13.33 11.55 -2.57
CA VAL A 182 11.91 11.52 -2.16
C VAL A 182 11.43 12.87 -1.65
N LEU A 183 12.28 13.91 -1.69
CA LEU A 183 12.00 15.22 -1.07
C LEU A 183 12.09 16.40 -2.04
N SER A 184 12.74 16.28 -3.21
CA SER A 184 12.85 17.39 -4.16
C SER A 184 11.49 17.90 -4.66
N TYR A 185 10.52 16.99 -4.83
CA TYR A 185 9.15 17.33 -5.23
C TYR A 185 8.14 17.10 -4.09
N PHE A 186 8.59 17.07 -2.84
CA PHE A 186 7.69 16.97 -1.70
C PHE A 186 6.70 18.14 -1.67
N ASN A 187 5.41 17.84 -1.83
CA ASN A 187 4.36 18.85 -1.99
C ASN A 187 3.39 18.84 -0.81
N TYR A 188 3.86 19.32 0.34
CA TYR A 188 3.03 19.43 1.54
C TYR A 188 1.78 20.32 1.36
N ARG A 189 1.77 21.19 0.36
CA ARG A 189 0.61 22.06 0.08
C ARG A 189 -0.60 21.28 -0.41
N ALA A 190 -0.39 20.11 -1.02
CA ALA A 190 -1.46 19.23 -1.45
C ALA A 190 -1.96 18.28 -0.34
N ASP A 191 -1.35 18.30 0.85
CA ASP A 191 -1.68 17.35 1.92
C ASP A 191 -3.11 17.51 2.44
N ALA A 192 -3.61 18.74 2.50
CA ALA A 192 -4.98 19.02 2.95
C ALA A 192 -6.03 18.48 1.99
N ASP A 193 -5.70 18.41 0.70
CA ASP A 193 -6.62 17.98 -0.36
C ASP A 193 -6.54 16.48 -0.65
N TYR A 194 -5.54 15.77 -0.09
CA TYR A 194 -5.42 14.33 -0.27
C TYR A 194 -6.45 13.57 0.59
N PRO A 195 -7.45 12.89 0.01
CA PRO A 195 -8.53 12.27 0.78
C PRO A 195 -8.12 10.92 1.39
N GLY A 196 -6.97 10.37 1.00
CA GLY A 196 -6.52 9.02 1.39
C GLY A 196 -5.77 8.95 2.71
N TRP A 197 -5.80 9.99 3.55
CA TRP A 197 -5.23 9.91 4.89
C TRP A 197 -6.11 9.09 5.85
N PRO A 198 -5.52 8.38 6.82
CA PRO A 198 -4.11 7.99 6.89
C PRO A 198 -3.75 6.91 5.84
N VAL A 199 -2.49 6.94 5.42
CA VAL A 199 -1.91 5.88 4.58
C VAL A 199 -1.55 4.68 5.45
N ARG A 200 -1.89 3.48 4.99
CA ARG A 200 -1.65 2.21 5.69
C ARG A 200 -0.59 1.42 4.94
N TYR A 201 0.31 0.79 5.69
CA TYR A 201 1.20 -0.21 5.12
C TYR A 201 1.60 -1.28 6.16
N PRO A 202 1.45 -2.59 5.90
CA PRO A 202 0.83 -3.20 4.72
C PRO A 202 -0.57 -2.71 4.42
N GLY A 203 -0.92 -2.68 3.13
CA GLY A 203 -2.19 -2.20 2.65
C GLY A 203 -3.36 -3.15 2.95
N ILE A 204 -4.57 -2.64 2.75
CA ILE A 204 -5.81 -3.44 2.81
C ILE A 204 -5.72 -4.54 1.75
N ASP A 205 -5.94 -5.78 2.15
CA ASP A 205 -5.93 -6.97 1.29
C ASP A 205 -4.58 -7.25 0.58
N GLN A 206 -3.48 -6.64 1.05
CA GLN A 206 -2.15 -6.94 0.53
C GLN A 206 -1.79 -8.40 0.80
N THR A 207 -1.29 -9.13 -0.20
CA THR A 207 -1.10 -10.60 -0.09
C THR A 207 0.35 -11.08 -0.01
N ASP A 208 1.32 -10.18 -0.09
CA ASP A 208 2.74 -10.49 -0.24
C ASP A 208 3.61 -9.90 0.88
N VAL A 209 3.05 -9.77 2.08
CA VAL A 209 3.78 -9.23 3.23
C VAL A 209 4.79 -10.27 3.73
N PRO A 210 6.07 -9.91 3.96
CA PRO A 210 7.04 -10.87 4.48
C PRO A 210 6.62 -11.48 5.82
N ALA A 211 6.78 -12.80 5.96
CA ALA A 211 6.56 -13.54 7.21
C ALA A 211 7.72 -13.36 8.21
N THR A 212 8.02 -12.09 8.53
CA THR A 212 9.13 -11.69 9.41
C THR A 212 8.63 -10.72 10.48
N GLN A 213 9.52 -10.22 11.34
CA GLN A 213 9.25 -9.04 12.16
C GLN A 213 9.10 -7.80 11.26
N TYR A 214 7.92 -7.62 10.66
CA TYR A 214 7.66 -6.57 9.67
C TYR A 214 6.78 -5.47 10.29
N PRO A 215 7.29 -4.24 10.45
CA PRO A 215 6.50 -3.17 11.05
C PRO A 215 5.26 -2.83 10.21
N ILE A 216 4.13 -2.62 10.87
CA ILE A 216 2.91 -2.05 10.31
C ILE A 216 2.87 -0.56 10.63
N THR A 217 2.54 0.27 9.65
CA THR A 217 2.53 1.73 9.76
C THR A 217 1.17 2.30 9.37
N LEU A 218 0.70 3.26 10.17
CA LEU A 218 -0.45 4.12 9.89
C LEU A 218 0.04 5.57 9.95
N GLN A 219 0.08 6.26 8.81
CA GLN A 219 0.76 7.55 8.68
C GLN A 219 -0.18 8.67 8.19
N TRP A 220 0.01 9.86 8.74
CA TRP A 220 -0.65 11.10 8.32
C TRP A 220 0.36 12.04 7.65
N ARG A 221 -0.14 13.21 7.23
CA ARG A 221 0.69 14.30 6.73
C ARG A 221 1.83 14.66 7.70
N TYR A 222 2.98 15.00 7.14
CA TYR A 222 4.21 15.31 7.87
C TYR A 222 4.04 16.48 8.83
N PHE A 223 3.34 17.54 8.39
CA PHE A 223 3.00 18.69 9.23
C PHE A 223 1.61 18.52 9.85
N GLY A 224 1.55 18.44 11.17
CA GLY A 224 0.31 18.29 11.92
C GLY A 224 0.54 17.73 13.31
N SER A 225 -0.54 17.32 13.97
CA SER A 225 -0.46 16.71 15.30
C SER A 225 0.19 15.33 15.23
N THR A 226 0.86 14.95 16.32
CA THR A 226 1.21 13.54 16.54
C THR A 226 -0.06 12.80 16.97
N PRO A 227 -0.42 11.66 16.36
CA PRO A 227 -1.58 10.88 16.80
C PRO A 227 -1.38 10.40 18.24
N VAL A 228 -2.50 10.16 18.94
CA VAL A 228 -2.52 9.53 20.26
C VAL A 228 -3.05 8.11 20.12
N ILE A 229 -2.36 7.14 20.69
CA ILE A 229 -2.79 5.74 20.69
C ILE A 229 -3.67 5.50 21.92
N SER A 230 -4.87 4.96 21.70
CA SER A 230 -5.74 4.43 22.77
C SER A 230 -5.62 2.91 22.88
N SER A 231 -5.62 2.20 21.74
CA SER A 231 -5.37 0.76 21.71
C SER A 231 -4.75 0.31 20.39
N THR A 232 -3.98 -0.77 20.44
CA THR A 232 -3.51 -1.51 19.27
C THR A 232 -3.72 -2.99 19.48
N ASP A 233 -4.12 -3.68 18.43
CA ASP A 233 -4.25 -5.13 18.39
C ASP A 233 -3.73 -5.65 17.05
N LEU A 234 -3.04 -6.79 17.10
CA LEU A 234 -2.48 -7.48 15.96
C LEU A 234 -2.75 -8.96 16.17
N ARG A 235 -3.42 -9.63 15.24
CA ARG A 235 -3.81 -11.04 15.40
C ARG A 235 -3.91 -11.79 14.09
N VAL A 236 -3.82 -13.10 14.16
CA VAL A 236 -4.26 -13.97 13.05
C VAL A 236 -5.79 -14.03 13.07
N VAL A 237 -6.44 -13.85 11.92
CA VAL A 237 -7.89 -13.97 11.81
C VAL A 237 -8.32 -15.40 12.19
N GLY A 238 -9.20 -15.52 13.18
CA GLY A 238 -9.63 -16.81 13.74
C GLY A 238 -8.55 -17.51 14.60
N GLY A 239 -7.46 -16.82 14.92
CA GLY A 239 -6.33 -17.36 15.67
C GLY A 239 -5.89 -16.46 16.83
N ASN A 240 -4.63 -16.63 17.23
CA ASN A 240 -4.06 -15.97 18.40
C ASN A 240 -3.66 -14.51 18.12
N ALA A 241 -3.66 -13.71 19.18
CA ALA A 241 -3.00 -12.41 19.19
C ALA A 241 -1.49 -12.57 18.96
N ILE A 242 -0.91 -11.62 18.24
CA ILE A 242 0.51 -11.54 17.94
C ILE A 242 1.12 -10.48 18.88
N PRO A 243 2.09 -10.87 19.73
CA PRO A 243 2.80 -9.93 20.58
C PRO A 243 3.45 -8.81 19.77
N HIS A 244 3.25 -7.56 20.20
CA HIS A 244 3.72 -6.39 19.47
C HIS A 244 4.02 -5.21 20.41
N THR A 245 4.76 -4.24 19.90
CA THR A 245 4.93 -2.92 20.49
C THR A 245 4.35 -1.85 19.58
N SER A 246 3.98 -0.71 20.14
CA SER A 246 3.39 0.40 19.40
C SER A 246 4.03 1.73 19.80
N THR A 247 4.28 2.60 18.82
CA THR A 247 4.91 3.91 19.06
C THR A 247 4.40 4.97 18.09
N THR A 248 4.38 6.23 18.55
CA THR A 248 4.16 7.42 17.72
C THR A 248 5.45 8.24 17.54
N SER A 249 6.54 7.82 18.19
CA SER A 249 7.87 8.39 18.00
C SER A 249 8.50 7.78 16.75
N LEU A 250 8.18 8.39 15.60
CA LEU A 250 8.68 7.95 14.30
C LEU A 250 9.92 8.76 13.89
N PRO A 251 10.84 8.16 13.09
CA PRO A 251 12.05 8.84 12.64
C PRO A 251 11.74 10.18 11.96
N VAL A 252 12.70 11.11 12.07
CA VAL A 252 12.69 12.42 11.37
C VAL A 252 11.39 13.24 11.54
N GLY A 253 10.65 13.03 12.62
CA GLY A 253 9.49 13.83 13.01
C GLY A 253 8.16 13.42 12.37
N HIS A 254 8.13 12.30 11.63
CA HIS A 254 6.94 11.76 10.97
C HIS A 254 5.73 11.63 11.91
N LYS A 255 4.52 11.86 11.38
CA LYS A 255 3.26 11.74 12.11
C LYS A 255 2.59 10.41 11.76
N GLY A 256 2.51 9.52 12.73
CA GLY A 256 1.92 8.22 12.53
C GLY A 256 2.06 7.31 13.73
N ILE A 257 1.68 6.07 13.52
CA ILE A 257 1.77 4.96 14.46
C ILE A 257 2.53 3.84 13.77
N ALA A 258 3.50 3.27 14.47
CA ALA A 258 4.13 2.01 14.08
C ALA A 258 3.74 0.92 15.08
N VAL A 259 3.20 -0.18 14.57
CA VAL A 259 2.94 -1.43 15.30
C VAL A 259 3.96 -2.45 14.84
N THR A 260 4.86 -2.87 15.73
CA THR A 260 5.97 -3.78 15.39
C THR A 260 5.76 -5.10 16.11
N PRO A 261 5.57 -6.22 15.39
CA PRO A 261 5.48 -7.52 16.03
C PRO A 261 6.83 -7.88 16.67
N THR A 262 6.80 -8.43 17.89
CA THR A 262 8.01 -8.87 18.60
C THR A 262 8.44 -10.28 18.22
N VAL A 263 7.64 -10.95 17.38
CA VAL A 263 7.92 -12.25 16.76
C VAL A 263 7.74 -12.13 15.25
N ASN A 264 8.24 -13.11 14.48
CA ASN A 264 7.92 -13.17 13.06
C ASN A 264 6.41 -13.32 12.87
N LEU A 265 5.85 -12.59 11.90
CA LEU A 265 4.49 -12.86 11.46
C LEU A 265 4.42 -14.29 10.91
N PRO A 266 3.36 -15.06 11.21
CA PRO A 266 3.23 -16.42 10.69
C PRO A 266 3.07 -16.39 9.17
N ALA A 267 3.65 -17.37 8.47
CA ALA A 267 3.55 -17.48 7.02
C ALA A 267 2.13 -17.82 6.55
N ASN A 268 1.80 -17.44 5.32
CA ASN A 268 0.52 -17.73 4.63
C ASN A 268 -0.74 -17.39 5.45
N SER A 269 -0.64 -16.44 6.36
CA SER A 269 -1.68 -16.16 7.36
C SER A 269 -2.39 -14.84 7.05
N LEU A 270 -3.70 -14.82 7.28
CA LEU A 270 -4.47 -13.58 7.24
C LEU A 270 -4.33 -12.89 8.60
N ILE A 271 -3.73 -11.71 8.59
CA ILE A 271 -3.44 -10.90 9.76
C ILE A 271 -4.43 -9.74 9.80
N GLU A 272 -5.04 -9.53 10.96
CA GLU A 272 -5.88 -8.37 11.25
C GLU A 272 -5.12 -7.40 12.15
N VAL A 273 -5.19 -6.13 11.81
CA VAL A 273 -4.67 -5.02 12.59
C VAL A 273 -5.86 -4.18 13.02
N SER A 274 -5.94 -3.85 14.31
CA SER A 274 -6.88 -2.84 14.83
C SER A 274 -6.14 -1.76 15.60
N ILE A 275 -6.40 -0.50 15.30
CA ILE A 275 -5.79 0.66 15.95
C ILE A 275 -6.89 1.66 16.29
N SER A 276 -6.98 2.07 17.55
CA SER A 276 -7.85 3.16 17.99
C SER A 276 -7.05 4.26 18.66
N GLY A 277 -7.56 5.49 18.59
CA GLY A 277 -6.84 6.65 19.09
C GLY A 277 -7.51 7.96 18.73
N SER A 278 -6.72 9.03 18.69
CA SER A 278 -7.15 10.32 18.17
C SER A 278 -6.07 11.00 17.33
N TYR A 279 -6.50 11.81 16.36
CA TYR A 279 -5.64 12.63 15.51
C TYR A 279 -6.33 13.98 15.30
N ASP A 280 -5.59 15.09 15.49
CA ASP A 280 -6.15 16.46 15.50
C ASP A 280 -7.39 16.60 16.41
N GLY A 281 -7.38 15.92 17.55
CA GLY A 281 -8.48 15.93 18.52
C GLY A 281 -9.71 15.09 18.12
N GLN A 282 -9.72 14.49 16.92
CA GLN A 282 -10.80 13.63 16.46
C GLN A 282 -10.50 12.16 16.78
N PRO A 283 -11.44 11.41 17.40
CA PRO A 283 -11.26 9.99 17.65
C PRO A 283 -11.29 9.19 16.34
N PHE A 284 -10.53 8.12 16.27
CA PHE A 284 -10.56 7.17 15.16
C PHE A 284 -10.48 5.73 15.64
N THR A 285 -11.01 4.83 14.81
CA THR A 285 -10.78 3.38 14.89
C THR A 285 -10.57 2.86 13.48
N TYR A 286 -9.45 2.19 13.24
CA TYR A 286 -9.16 1.54 11.97
C TYR A 286 -8.90 0.06 12.19
N THR A 287 -9.60 -0.77 11.42
CA THR A 287 -9.37 -2.20 11.35
C THR A 287 -9.19 -2.59 9.89
N TRP A 288 -8.14 -3.35 9.58
CA TRP A 288 -7.92 -3.89 8.25
C TRP A 288 -7.12 -5.18 8.29
N GLN A 289 -7.09 -5.88 7.16
CA GLN A 289 -6.42 -7.17 7.04
C GLN A 289 -5.39 -7.14 5.91
N PHE A 290 -4.35 -7.95 6.06
CA PHE A 290 -3.38 -8.28 5.03
C PHE A 290 -2.95 -9.74 5.19
N ARG A 291 -2.36 -10.33 4.16
CA ARG A 291 -1.86 -11.70 4.16
C ARG A 291 -0.36 -11.73 4.02
N THR A 292 0.27 -12.55 4.84
CA THR A 292 1.70 -12.85 4.74
C THR A 292 1.98 -13.87 3.64
N GLY A 293 3.13 -13.72 2.99
CA GLY A 293 3.67 -14.71 2.06
C GLY A 293 4.17 -15.98 2.76
N SER A 294 4.72 -16.88 1.96
CA SER A 294 5.38 -18.11 2.40
C SER A 294 6.66 -17.86 3.19
#